data_AF-A0A945PR96-F1
#
_entry.id   AF-A0A945PR96-F1
#
_cell.length_a   1.000
_cell.length_b   1.000
_cell.length_c   1.000
_cell.angle_alpha   90.00
_cell.angle_beta   90.00
_cell.angle_gamma   90.00
#
_symmetry.space_group_name_H-M   'P 1'
#
loop_
_entity.id
_entity.type
_entity.pdbx_description
1 polymer ?
#
loop_
_entity_poly.entity_id
_entity_poly.type
_entity_poly.pdbx_seq_one_letter_code
_entity_poly.pdbx_strand_id
1 'polypeptide(L)'
;MSSADLEIRCPCCAERIRIDRLSGEIVAHSKDEKPIDFSAEAEKMEAKLKGSQSAADDFFAAALDKEKQRGDALEDAFSRAAEIADDNADGDSPDNALDDKWR
;
A
#
# COMPACT_ATOMS: atom_id res chain seq x y z
N MET A 1 51.30 -5.14 -11.39
CA MET A 1 50.63 -6.11 -12.28
C MET A 1 49.79 -7.01 -11.40
N SER A 2 48.47 -6.92 -11.50
CA SER A 2 47.55 -7.74 -10.71
C SER A 2 47.60 -9.17 -11.24
N SER A 3 48.40 -10.03 -10.60
CA SER A 3 48.43 -11.46 -10.92
C SER A 3 47.07 -12.04 -10.54
N ALA A 4 46.23 -12.33 -11.54
CA ALA A 4 44.98 -13.04 -11.34
C ALA A 4 45.26 -14.38 -10.64
N ASP A 5 44.49 -14.70 -9.60
CA ASP A 5 44.59 -15.94 -8.83
C ASP A 5 44.49 -17.19 -9.73
N LEU A 6 45.15 -18.28 -9.33
CA LEU A 6 45.11 -19.54 -10.05
C LEU A 6 43.89 -20.36 -9.61
N GLU A 7 43.02 -20.73 -10.55
CA GLU A 7 41.88 -21.60 -10.29
C GLU A 7 42.17 -23.03 -10.73
N ILE A 8 42.07 -24.00 -9.80
CA ILE A 8 42.21 -25.44 -10.09
C ILE A 8 41.01 -26.23 -9.54
N ARG A 9 40.81 -27.46 -10.04
CA ARG A 9 39.79 -28.39 -9.51
C ARG A 9 40.42 -29.36 -8.52
N CYS A 10 39.82 -29.59 -7.34
CA CYS A 10 40.33 -30.61 -6.43
C CYS A 10 40.18 -32.00 -7.08
N PRO A 11 41.23 -32.84 -7.11
CA PRO A 11 41.10 -34.24 -7.52
C PRO A 11 40.25 -35.07 -6.55
N CYS A 12 40.03 -34.57 -5.33
CA CYS A 12 39.30 -35.24 -4.26
C CYS A 12 37.78 -35.10 -4.34
N CYS A 13 37.30 -33.90 -4.68
CA CYS A 13 35.89 -33.52 -4.60
C CYS A 13 35.39 -32.74 -5.83
N ALA A 14 36.25 -32.50 -6.83
CA ALA A 14 35.97 -31.68 -8.02
C ALA A 14 35.55 -30.22 -7.73
N GLU A 15 35.73 -29.76 -6.50
CA GLU A 15 35.45 -28.37 -6.08
C GLU A 15 36.47 -27.39 -6.67
N ARG A 16 36.09 -26.12 -6.83
CA ARG A 16 36.98 -25.08 -7.33
C ARG A 16 37.87 -24.58 -6.18
N ILE A 17 39.18 -24.54 -6.42
CA ILE A 17 40.18 -24.02 -5.49
C ILE A 17 40.79 -22.76 -6.09
N ARG A 18 40.80 -21.66 -5.33
CA ARG A 18 41.55 -20.45 -5.67
C ARG A 18 42.85 -20.42 -4.89
N ILE A 19 43.95 -20.23 -5.61
CA ILE A 19 45.32 -20.20 -5.06
C ILE A 19 45.96 -18.87 -5.42
N ASP A 20 46.52 -18.18 -4.42
CA ASP A 20 47.32 -16.99 -4.66
C ASP A 20 48.64 -17.40 -5.33
N ARG A 21 48.93 -16.80 -6.48
CA ARG A 21 50.08 -17.16 -7.32
C ARG A 21 51.42 -16.73 -6.71
N LEU A 22 51.43 -15.76 -5.81
CA LEU A 22 52.67 -15.25 -5.22
C LEU A 22 53.09 -16.06 -3.98
N SER A 23 52.13 -16.41 -3.13
CA SER A 23 52.38 -17.15 -1.89
C SER A 23 52.22 -18.67 -2.03
N GLY A 24 51.41 -19.12 -3.00
CA GLY A 24 51.01 -20.52 -3.11
C GLY A 24 49.95 -20.95 -2.08
N GLU A 25 49.41 -20.00 -1.30
CA GLU A 25 48.37 -20.29 -0.32
C GLU A 25 47.00 -20.51 -0.97
N ILE A 26 46.21 -21.41 -0.36
CA ILE A 26 44.84 -21.67 -0.77
C ILE A 26 43.95 -20.59 -0.17
N VAL A 27 43.44 -19.70 -1.03
CA VAL A 27 42.60 -18.57 -0.63
C VAL A 27 41.15 -19.02 -0.41
N ALA A 28 40.65 -19.94 -1.23
CA ALA A 28 39.30 -20.48 -1.10
C ALA A 28 39.20 -21.92 -1.61
N HIS A 29 38.52 -22.77 -0.84
CA HIS A 29 38.05 -24.09 -1.25
C HIS A 29 36.55 -24.14 -0.96
N SER A 30 35.75 -23.68 -1.92
CA SER A 30 34.30 -23.55 -1.74
C SER A 30 33.55 -24.19 -2.89
N LYS A 31 32.40 -24.78 -2.55
CA LYS A 31 31.41 -25.24 -3.52
C LYS A 31 31.01 -24.04 -4.36
N ASP A 32 30.89 -24.22 -5.67
CA ASP A 32 30.32 -23.19 -6.53
C ASP A 32 28.89 -22.91 -6.00
N GLU A 33 28.76 -21.94 -5.07
CA GLU A 33 27.47 -21.50 -4.54
C GLU A 33 26.73 -20.89 -5.72
N LYS A 34 25.74 -21.64 -6.22
CA LYS A 34 24.83 -21.09 -7.22
C LYS A 34 24.23 -19.82 -6.64
N PRO A 35 24.23 -18.70 -7.39
CA PRO A 35 23.57 -17.49 -6.92
C PRO A 35 22.12 -17.86 -6.60
N ILE A 36 21.70 -17.51 -5.38
CA ILE A 36 20.33 -17.72 -4.92
C ILE A 36 19.43 -16.92 -5.86
N ASP A 37 18.51 -17.61 -6.53
CA ASP A 37 17.60 -16.98 -7.48
C ASP A 37 16.45 -16.31 -6.72
N PHE A 38 16.51 -14.99 -6.59
CA PHE A 38 15.50 -14.17 -5.91
C PHE A 38 14.31 -13.79 -6.81
N SER A 39 14.26 -14.25 -8.07
CA SER A 39 13.20 -13.90 -9.02
C SER A 39 11.80 -14.29 -8.49
N ALA A 40 11.68 -15.49 -7.91
CA ALA A 40 10.41 -15.99 -7.38
C ALA A 40 9.89 -15.18 -6.17
N GLU A 41 10.78 -14.65 -5.33
CA GLU A 41 10.40 -13.77 -4.21
C GLU A 41 9.99 -12.38 -4.69
N ALA A 42 10.63 -11.86 -5.74
CA ALA A 42 10.29 -10.58 -6.34
C ALA A 42 8.89 -10.58 -6.97
N GLU A 43 8.55 -11.63 -7.73
CA GLU A 43 7.22 -11.76 -8.35
C GLU A 43 6.10 -11.84 -7.30
N LYS A 44 6.32 -12.54 -6.19
CA LYS A 44 5.36 -12.60 -5.08
C LYS A 44 5.15 -11.23 -4.43
N MET A 45 6.20 -10.43 -4.28
CA MET A 45 6.07 -9.08 -3.73
C MET A 45 5.29 -8.15 -4.67
N GLU A 46 5.52 -8.22 -5.98
CA GLU A 46 4.76 -7.43 -6.94
C GLU A 46 3.27 -7.80 -6.95
N ALA A 47 2.95 -9.10 -6.91
CA ALA A 47 1.55 -9.56 -6.84
C ALA A 47 0.85 -9.05 -5.58
N LYS A 48 1.56 -9.05 -4.44
CA LYS A 48 1.02 -8.57 -3.16
C LYS A 48 0.80 -7.06 -3.16
N LEU A 49 1.70 -6.28 -3.75
CA LEU A 49 1.55 -4.83 -3.88
C LEU A 49 0.35 -4.47 -4.77
N LYS A 50 0.19 -5.14 -5.92
CA LYS A 50 -0.96 -4.93 -6.81
C LYS A 50 -2.29 -5.26 -6.13
N GLY A 51 -2.36 -6.38 -5.40
CA GLY A 51 -3.57 -6.75 -4.65
C GLY A 51 -3.90 -5.78 -3.50
N SER A 52 -2.89 -5.15 -2.90
CA SER A 52 -3.12 -4.16 -1.84
C SER A 52 -3.66 -2.83 -2.36
N GLN A 53 -3.24 -2.40 -3.57
CA GLN A 53 -3.73 -1.17 -4.19
C GLN A 53 -5.21 -1.29 -4.57
N SER A 54 -5.62 -2.40 -5.19
CA SER A 54 -7.01 -2.59 -5.57
C SER A 54 -7.96 -2.59 -4.37
N ALA A 55 -7.55 -3.22 -3.26
CA ALA A 55 -8.36 -3.24 -2.05
C ALA A 55 -8.51 -1.85 -1.41
N ALA A 56 -7.47 -1.01 -1.49
CA ALA A 56 -7.55 0.37 -1.01
C ALA A 56 -8.47 1.22 -1.89
N ASP A 57 -8.32 1.13 -3.22
CA ASP A 57 -9.14 1.88 -4.17
C ASP A 57 -10.64 1.53 -4.04
N ASP A 58 -10.96 0.24 -3.89
CA ASP A 58 -12.35 -0.22 -3.68
C ASP A 58 -12.94 0.35 -2.38
N PHE A 59 -12.14 0.40 -1.30
CA PHE A 59 -12.57 0.95 -0.02
C PHE A 59 -12.82 2.46 -0.11
N PHE A 60 -11.92 3.20 -0.77
CA PHE A 60 -12.08 4.63 -0.99
C PHE A 60 -13.30 4.96 -1.85
N ALA A 61 -13.52 4.20 -2.93
CA ALA A 61 -14.70 4.35 -3.78
C ALA A 61 -15.99 4.13 -2.99
N ALA A 62 -16.07 3.05 -2.21
CA ALA A 62 -17.24 2.75 -1.38
C ALA A 62 -17.50 3.83 -0.32
N ALA A 63 -16.45 4.35 0.32
CA ALA A 63 -16.57 5.43 1.29
C ALA A 63 -17.07 6.73 0.64
N LEU A 64 -16.56 7.07 -0.55
CA LEU A 64 -16.97 8.26 -1.29
C LEU A 64 -18.43 8.19 -1.72
N ASP A 65 -18.89 7.04 -2.20
CA ASP A 65 -20.29 6.85 -2.61
C ASP A 65 -21.25 6.95 -1.42
N LYS A 66 -20.84 6.45 -0.25
CA LYS A 66 -21.61 6.59 0.99
C LYS A 66 -21.72 8.05 1.44
N GLU A 67 -20.67 8.84 1.28
CA GLU A 67 -20.68 10.26 1.63
C GLU A 67 -21.60 11.05 0.70
N LYS A 68 -21.57 10.76 -0.61
CA LYS A 68 -22.49 11.38 -1.58
C LYS A 68 -23.96 11.10 -1.25
N GLN A 69 -24.31 9.84 -1.01
CA GLN A 69 -25.68 9.45 -0.63
C GLN A 69 -26.16 10.16 0.63
N ARG A 70 -25.26 10.39 1.59
CA ARG A 70 -25.57 11.13 2.80
C ARG A 70 -25.80 12.62 2.51
N GLY A 71 -25.04 13.21 1.58
CA GLY A 71 -25.25 14.57 1.09
C GLY A 71 -26.63 14.73 0.44
N ASP A 72 -26.96 13.84 -0.49
CA ASP A 72 -28.26 13.86 -1.19
C ASP A 72 -29.43 13.74 -0.21
N ALA A 73 -29.34 12.82 0.77
CA ALA A 73 -30.38 12.63 1.77
C ALA A 73 -30.58 13.86 2.68
N LEU A 74 -29.51 14.60 2.97
CA LEU A 74 -29.61 15.85 3.73
C LEU A 74 -30.25 16.95 2.88
N GLU A 75 -29.85 17.08 1.62
CA GLU A 75 -30.42 18.07 0.69
C GLU A 75 -31.92 17.83 0.45
N ASP A 76 -32.33 16.57 0.30
CA ASP A 76 -33.74 16.18 0.26
C ASP A 76 -34.50 16.52 1.55
N ALA A 77 -33.86 16.34 2.71
CA ALA A 77 -34.47 16.67 4.00
C ALA A 77 -34.62 18.19 4.19
N PHE A 78 -33.61 18.96 3.81
CA PHE A 78 -33.62 20.42 3.89
C PHE A 78 -34.62 21.03 2.91
N SER A 79 -34.66 20.55 1.66
CA SER A 79 -35.62 21.03 0.66
C SER A 79 -37.06 20.78 1.12
N ARG A 80 -37.38 19.57 1.61
CA ARG A 80 -38.70 19.29 2.18
C ARG A 80 -39.02 20.15 3.38
N ALA A 81 -38.06 20.37 4.29
CA ALA A 81 -38.27 21.24 5.44
C ALA A 81 -38.51 22.70 5.03
N ALA A 82 -37.83 23.17 3.99
CA ALA A 82 -38.03 24.50 3.41
C ALA A 82 -39.40 24.63 2.73
N GLU A 83 -39.82 23.64 1.93
CA GLU A 83 -41.16 23.62 1.34
C GLU A 83 -42.26 23.62 2.42
N ILE A 84 -42.10 22.82 3.48
CA ILE A 84 -43.04 22.83 4.61
C ILE A 84 -43.04 24.20 5.29
N ALA A 85 -41.89 24.85 5.47
CA ALA A 85 -41.82 26.17 6.07
C ALA A 85 -42.50 27.24 5.20
N ASP A 86 -42.32 27.20 3.89
CA ASP A 86 -42.97 28.10 2.93
C ASP A 86 -44.49 27.85 2.89
N ASP A 87 -44.93 26.59 2.88
CA ASP A 87 -46.35 26.21 2.91
C ASP A 87 -47.04 26.59 4.23
N ASN A 88 -46.30 26.64 5.33
CA ASN A 88 -46.78 27.06 6.66
C ASN A 88 -46.46 28.52 6.99
N ALA A 89 -45.96 29.31 6.02
CA ALA A 89 -45.57 30.71 6.24
C ALA A 89 -46.75 31.64 6.60
N ASP A 90 -47.99 31.21 6.33
CA ASP A 90 -49.23 31.91 6.69
C ASP A 90 -49.76 31.56 8.11
N GLY A 91 -49.12 30.63 8.82
CA GLY A 91 -49.45 30.26 10.21
C GLY A 91 -48.51 30.92 11.22
N ASP A 92 -49.02 31.25 12.42
CA ASP A 92 -48.24 31.81 13.53
C ASP A 92 -46.88 31.10 13.65
N SER A 93 -45.79 31.86 13.45
CA SER A 93 -44.43 31.31 13.54
C SER A 93 -44.24 30.64 14.90
N PRO A 94 -43.61 29.45 14.96
CA PRO A 94 -43.38 28.76 16.22
C PRO A 94 -42.57 29.66 17.17
N ASP A 95 -43.01 29.74 18.43
CA ASP A 95 -42.37 30.56 19.45
C ASP A 95 -40.88 30.22 19.56
N ASN A 96 -40.03 31.19 19.21
CA ASN A 96 -38.60 31.07 19.37
C ASN A 96 -38.26 31.23 20.86
N ALA A 97 -37.73 30.18 21.48
CA ALA A 97 -37.31 30.17 22.88
C ALA A 97 -36.17 31.19 23.20
N LEU A 98 -35.59 31.82 22.18
CA LEU A 98 -34.62 32.91 22.31
C LEU A 98 -35.26 34.32 22.23
N ASP A 99 -36.52 34.44 21.78
CA ASP A 99 -37.27 35.70 21.69
C ASP A 99 -38.12 35.98 22.96
N ASP A 100 -38.05 35.12 23.97
CA ASP A 100 -38.67 35.36 25.27
C ASP A 100 -38.11 36.65 25.89
N LYS A 101 -38.86 37.76 25.80
CA LYS A 101 -38.48 39.10 26.28
C LYS A 101 -38.20 39.22 27.79
N TRP A 102 -38.27 38.12 28.53
CA TRP A 102 -38.14 38.04 29.98
C TRP A 102 -36.87 37.29 30.44
N ARG A 103 -35.89 37.09 29.55
CA ARG A 103 -34.53 36.68 29.90
C ARG A 103 -33.55 37.86 29.83
#